data_AF-A0A7I8DCY2-F1
#
_entry.id   AF-A0A7I8DCY2-F1
#
_cell.length_a   1.000
_cell.length_b   1.000
_cell.length_c   1.000
_cell.angle_alpha   90.00
_cell.angle_beta   90.00
_cell.angle_gamma   90.00
#
_symmetry.space_group_name_H-M   'P 1'
#
loop_
_entity.id
_entity.type
_entity.pdbx_description
1 polymer ?
#
loop_
_entity_poly.entity_id
_entity_poly.type
_entity_poly.pdbx_seq_one_letter_code
_entity_poly.pdbx_strand_id
1 'polypeptide(L)' 'MECWLYESKLYDSRSVAKYVAMCVRDDQLLSGAREPIVHVFKTRRGKYGVKYQV' A
#
# COMPACT_ATOMS: atom_id res chain seq x y z
N MET A 1 4.50 13.68 -12.45
CA MET A 1 4.50 12.19 -12.37
C MET A 1 4.86 11.84 -10.95
N GLU A 2 3.87 11.47 -10.15
CA GLU A 2 4.14 11.00 -8.80
C GLU A 2 4.65 9.55 -8.91
N CYS A 3 5.95 9.37 -8.70
CA CYS A 3 6.59 8.05 -8.75
C CYS A 3 6.17 7.27 -7.50
N TRP A 4 5.47 6.15 -7.68
CA TRP A 4 5.22 5.20 -6.58
C TRP A 4 6.56 4.65 -6.11
N LEU A 5 6.90 4.87 -4.84
CA LEU A 5 8.20 4.52 -4.27
C LEU A 5 8.30 3.02 -4.01
N TYR A 6 7.17 2.34 -3.81
CA TYR A 6 7.15 0.91 -3.49
C TYR A 6 5.83 0.24 -3.89
N GLU A 7 5.92 -0.97 -4.46
CA GLU A 7 4.80 -1.90 -4.65
C GLU A 7 5.01 -3.14 -3.78
N SER A 8 4.04 -3.44 -2.90
CA SER A 8 4.10 -4.66 -2.10
C SER A 8 3.79 -5.91 -2.94
N LYS A 9 4.12 -7.08 -2.38
CA LYS A 9 3.68 -8.37 -2.93
C LYS A 9 2.18 -8.40 -3.22
N LEU A 10 1.80 -9.22 -4.20
CA LEU A 10 0.40 -9.47 -4.54
C LEU A 10 -0.23 -10.43 -3.53
N TYR A 11 -1.43 -10.11 -3.07
CA TYR A 11 -2.22 -10.84 -2.09
C TYR A 11 -3.47 -11.45 -2.71
N ASP A 12 -3.92 -12.56 -2.13
CA ASP A 12 -5.09 -13.29 -2.62
C ASP A 12 -6.41 -12.70 -2.12
N SER A 13 -6.34 -11.93 -1.03
CA SER A 13 -7.50 -11.33 -0.36
C SER A 13 -7.40 -9.81 -0.30
N ARG A 14 -8.52 -9.14 -0.59
CA ARG A 14 -8.66 -7.69 -0.42
C ARG A 14 -8.41 -7.27 1.03
N SER A 15 -8.82 -8.09 1.99
CA SER A 15 -8.68 -7.81 3.42
C SER A 15 -7.22 -7.79 3.83
N VAL A 16 -6.42 -8.73 3.31
CA VAL A 16 -4.96 -8.76 3.54
C VAL A 16 -4.30 -7.51 2.96
N ALA A 17 -4.64 -7.14 1.73
CA ALA A 17 -4.10 -5.92 1.13
C ALA A 17 -4.50 -4.64 1.89
N LYS A 18 -5.74 -4.57 2.42
CA LYS A 18 -6.18 -3.45 3.27
C LYS A 18 -5.41 -3.40 4.60
N TYR A 19 -5.20 -4.55 5.23
CA TYR A 19 -4.42 -4.64 6.47
C TYR A 19 -3.00 -4.13 6.25
N VAL A 20 -2.33 -4.61 5.19
CA VAL A 20 -0.98 -4.14 4.84
C VAL A 20 -0.97 -2.64 4.55
N ALA A 21 -1.98 -2.11 3.85
CA ALA A 21 -2.08 -0.68 3.62
C ALA A 21 -2.21 0.15 4.91
N MET A 22 -2.93 -0.37 5.93
CA MET A 22 -2.96 0.26 7.25
C MET A 22 -1.60 0.21 7.94
N CYS A 23 -0.94 -0.95 7.98
CA CYS A 23 0.38 -1.07 8.59
C CYS A 23 1.42 -0.12 7.97
N VAL A 24 1.39 0.04 6.64
CA VAL A 24 2.27 1.00 5.95
C VAL A 24 1.96 2.44 6.36
N ARG A 25 0.68 2.81 6.48
CA ARG A 25 0.30 4.15 6.94
C ARG A 25 0.80 4.41 8.35
N ASP A 26 0.55 3.46 9.26
CA ASP A 26 0.89 3.59 10.67
C ASP A 26 2.41 3.67 10.85
N ASP A 27 3.18 2.84 10.15
CA ASP A 27 4.64 2.86 10.19
C ASP A 27 5.24 4.22 9.77
N GLN A 28 4.74 4.81 8.69
CA GLN A 28 5.20 6.12 8.22
C GLN A 28 4.75 7.27 9.13
N LEU A 29 3.55 7.19 9.71
CA LEU A 29 3.11 8.16 10.71
C LEU A 29 4.01 8.10 11.97
N LEU A 30 4.37 6.89 12.41
CA LEU A 30 5.26 6.67 13.56
C LEU A 30 6.70 7.09 13.27
N SER A 31 7.15 7.03 12.01
CA SER A 31 8.49 7.50 11.61
C SER A 31 8.61 9.03 11.55
N GLY A 32 7.50 9.76 11.71
CA GLY A 32 7.46 11.22 11.59
C GLY A 32 7.48 11.72 10.14
N ALA A 33 7.27 10.81 9.17
CA ALA A 33 7.11 11.18 7.78
C ALA A 33 5.80 11.95 7.55
N ARG A 34 5.67 12.60 6.39
CA ARG A 34 4.39 13.16 5.96
C ARG A 34 3.38 12.03 5.76
N GLU A 35 2.10 12.37 5.89
CA GLU A 35 1.01 11.39 5.73
C GLU A 35 1.14 10.68 4.36
N PRO A 36 1.41 9.37 4.33
CA PRO A 36 1.73 8.67 3.10
C PRO A 36 0.49 8.44 2.25
N ILE A 37 0.62 8.58 0.93
CA ILE A 37 -0.45 8.23 -0.01
C ILE A 37 -0.38 6.73 -0.26
N VAL A 38 -1.23 5.96 0.42
CA VAL A 38 -1.30 4.49 0.27
C VAL A 38 -2.56 4.09 -0.50
N HIS A 39 -2.38 3.28 -1.56
CA HIS A 39 -3.44 2.82 -2.44
C HIS A 39 -3.46 1.29 -2.58
N VAL A 40 -4.65 0.70 -2.46
CA VAL A 40 -4.89 -0.72 -2.71
C VAL A 40 -5.47 -0.88 -4.11
N PHE A 41 -4.83 -1.67 -4.97
CA PHE A 41 -5.30 -1.95 -6.32
C PHE A 41 -5.61 -3.44 -6.53
N LYS A 42 -6.41 -3.74 -7.55
CA LYS A 42 -6.69 -5.11 -8.00
C LYS A 42 -6.09 -5.31 -9.39
N THR A 43 -5.31 -6.37 -9.54
CA THR A 43 -4.72 -6.79 -10.82
C THR A 43 -5.79 -7.40 -11.72
N ARG A 44 -5.52 -7.41 -13.04
CA ARG A 44 -6.37 -8.12 -14.02
C ARG A 44 -6.51 -9.62 -13.73
N ARG A 45 -5.53 -10.23 -13.03
CA ARG A 45 -5.54 -11.63 -12.62
C ARG A 45 -6.24 -11.88 -11.27
N GLY A 46 -6.89 -10.86 -10.70
CA GLY A 46 -7.69 -11.00 -9.49
C GLY A 46 -6.96 -10.83 -8.16
N LYS A 47 -5.62 -10.78 -8.17
CA LYS A 47 -4.79 -10.51 -6.99
C LYS A 47 -4.84 -9.04 -6.59
N TYR A 48 -4.57 -8.72 -5.34
CA TYR A 48 -4.57 -7.38 -4.77
C TYR A 48 -3.15 -6.91 -4.47
N GLY A 49 -2.83 -5.64 -4.68
CA GLY A 49 -1.54 -5.06 -4.34
C GLY A 49 -1.70 -3.78 -3.55
N VAL A 50 -0.64 -3.37 -2.86
CA VAL A 50 -0.56 -2.07 -2.17
C VAL A 50 0.60 -1.30 -2.78
N LYS A 51 0.36 -0.03 -3.10
CA LYS A 51 1.39 0.91 -3.53
C LYS A 51 1.35 2.15 -2.65
N TYR A 52 2.51 2.73 -2.37
CA TYR A 52 2.57 3.93 -1.56
C TYR A 52 3.65 4.92 -2.01
N GLN A 53 3.44 6.18 -1.61
CA GLN A 53 4.36 7.30 -1.75
C GLN A 53 4.58 7.93 -0.38
N VAL A 54 5.85 8.22 -0.09
CA VAL A 54 6.37 8.85 1.12
C VAL A 54 6.92 10.21 0.74
#